data_AF-D1P7H2-F1
#
_entry.id   AF-D1P7H2-F1
#
_cell.length_a   1.000
_cell.length_b   1.000
_cell.length_c   1.000
_cell.angle_alpha   90.00
_cell.angle_beta   90.00
_cell.angle_gamma   90.00
#
_symmetry.space_group_name_H-M   'P 1'
#
loop_
_entity.id
_entity.type
_entity.pdbx_description
1 polymer ?
#
loop_
_entity_poly.entity_id
_entity_poly.type
_entity_poly.pdbx_seq_one_letter_code
_entity_poly.pdbx_strand_id
1 'polypeptide(L)'
;MYFFGSLALSIIIISYISIPQVKYKIDQSLYSNNVTSNRDVLIKSRLPAFTKEGKNLIFGVGYGSVAYDRYLHDNNTKKVVGAFSEKKNAYVFHNDDPFFLNVFYNVGIIGLILFCITFFINIKDLIKNIRIEKNILNVGLLASSIGYFLVYCLFEFIFLDIFILYNILTAIFINRVLTKK
;
A
#
# COMPACT_ATOMS: atom_id res chain seq x y z
N MET A 1 9.13 -13.35 -30.96
CA MET A 1 9.20 -12.09 -30.20
C MET A 1 8.19 -11.04 -30.71
N TYR A 2 8.13 -10.77 -32.01
CA TYR A 2 7.15 -9.84 -32.61
C TYR A 2 5.67 -10.19 -32.38
N PHE A 3 5.31 -11.48 -32.42
CA PHE A 3 3.94 -11.95 -32.17
C PHE A 3 3.43 -11.64 -30.75
N PHE A 4 4.29 -11.76 -29.74
CA PHE A 4 3.93 -11.41 -28.36
C PHE A 4 3.75 -9.91 -28.19
N GLY A 5 4.60 -9.10 -28.85
CA GLY A 5 4.46 -7.65 -28.85
C GLY A 5 3.15 -7.19 -29.50
N SER A 6 2.79 -7.74 -30.66
CA SER A 6 1.54 -7.39 -31.35
C SER A 6 0.30 -7.85 -30.60
N LEU A 7 0.36 -9.02 -29.95
CA LEU A 7 -0.73 -9.52 -29.09
C LEU A 7 -0.92 -8.59 -27.88
N ALA A 8 0.15 -8.22 -27.19
CA ALA A 8 0.09 -7.31 -26.04
C ALA A 8 -0.46 -5.93 -26.44
N LEU A 9 -0.03 -5.39 -27.58
CA LEU A 9 -0.53 -4.11 -28.09
C LEU A 9 -2.03 -4.19 -28.40
N SER A 10 -2.46 -5.27 -29.05
CA SER A 10 -3.88 -5.51 -29.37
C SER A 10 -4.74 -5.57 -28.10
N ILE A 11 -4.26 -6.28 -27.06
CA ILE A 11 -4.96 -6.38 -25.77
C ILE A 11 -5.10 -4.99 -25.13
N ILE A 12 -4.05 -4.17 -25.15
CA ILE A 12 -4.08 -2.81 -24.59
C ILE A 12 -5.09 -1.94 -25.34
N ILE A 13 -5.07 -1.97 -26.68
CA ILE A 13 -5.98 -1.17 -27.53
C ILE A 13 -7.43 -1.61 -27.31
N ILE A 14 -7.71 -2.91 -27.33
CA ILE A 14 -9.06 -3.44 -27.08
C ILE A 14 -9.53 -3.06 -25.67
N SER A 15 -8.67 -3.20 -24.66
CA SER A 15 -9.01 -2.83 -23.27
C SER A 15 -9.31 -1.34 -23.13
N TYR A 16 -8.55 -0.48 -23.81
CA TYR A 16 -8.77 0.97 -23.82
C TYR A 16 -10.11 1.36 -24.47
N ILE A 17 -10.54 0.66 -25.51
CA ILE A 17 -11.82 0.95 -26.20
C ILE A 17 -13.01 0.35 -25.43
N SER A 18 -12.88 -0.89 -24.96
CA SER A 18 -14.00 -1.69 -24.44
C SER A 18 -14.24 -1.54 -22.94
N ILE A 19 -13.24 -1.15 -22.14
CA ILE A 19 -13.34 -1.08 -20.68
C ILE A 19 -13.21 0.38 -20.24
N PRO A 20 -14.32 1.05 -19.87
CA PRO A 20 -14.30 2.45 -19.46
C PRO A 20 -13.30 2.73 -18.35
N GLN A 21 -13.16 1.84 -17.37
CA GLN A 21 -12.23 1.99 -16.25
C GLN A 21 -10.77 2.04 -16.73
N VAL A 22 -10.41 1.23 -17.73
CA VAL A 22 -9.07 1.22 -18.32
C VAL A 22 -8.85 2.51 -19.10
N LYS A 23 -9.84 2.94 -19.90
CA LYS A 23 -9.80 4.23 -20.60
C LYS A 23 -9.56 5.38 -19.64
N TYR A 24 -10.37 5.49 -18.59
CA TYR A 24 -10.27 6.58 -17.61
C TYR A 24 -8.90 6.60 -16.93
N LYS A 25 -8.33 5.45 -16.55
CA LYS A 25 -6.99 5.40 -15.97
C LYS A 25 -5.88 5.77 -16.96
N ILE A 26 -6.01 5.37 -18.23
CA ILE A 26 -5.05 5.74 -19.28
C ILE A 26 -5.14 7.24 -19.57
N ASP A 27 -6.34 7.79 -19.74
CA ASP A 27 -6.57 9.22 -19.96
C ASP A 27 -6.06 10.07 -18.79
N GLN A 28 -6.34 9.63 -17.55
CA GLN A 28 -5.82 10.25 -16.32
C GLN A 28 -4.28 10.35 -16.34
N SER A 29 -3.61 9.31 -16.87
CA SER A 29 -2.15 9.26 -16.97
C SER A 29 -1.61 10.11 -18.13
N LEU A 30 -2.20 10.00 -19.33
CA LEU A 30 -1.77 10.70 -20.54
C LEU A 30 -1.97 12.21 -20.43
N TYR A 31 -3.10 12.64 -19.86
CA TYR A 31 -3.44 14.05 -19.75
C TYR A 31 -3.04 14.66 -18.41
N SER A 32 -2.40 13.88 -17.52
CA SER A 32 -2.03 14.28 -16.15
C SER A 32 -3.18 14.89 -15.34
N ASN A 33 -4.42 14.60 -15.73
CA ASN A 33 -5.61 15.11 -15.08
C ASN A 33 -5.93 14.21 -13.89
N ASN A 34 -5.78 14.73 -12.67
CA ASN A 34 -6.08 14.00 -11.44
C ASN A 34 -5.23 12.72 -11.26
N VAL A 35 -3.91 12.78 -11.48
CA VAL A 35 -2.99 11.62 -11.38
C VAL A 35 -3.12 10.85 -10.05
N THR A 36 -3.48 11.55 -8.97
CA THR A 36 -3.65 10.99 -7.61
C THR A 36 -5.01 10.32 -7.38
N SER A 37 -5.93 10.33 -8.34
CA SER A 37 -7.31 9.85 -8.16
C SER A 37 -8.01 10.50 -6.95
N ASN A 38 -7.84 11.80 -6.77
CA ASN A 38 -8.35 12.63 -5.66
C ASN A 38 -7.80 12.24 -4.27
N ARG A 39 -6.80 11.36 -4.18
CA ARG A 39 -6.16 11.01 -2.89
C ARG A 39 -5.48 12.19 -2.24
N ASP A 40 -5.02 13.17 -3.01
CA ASP A 40 -4.47 14.40 -2.44
C ASP A 40 -5.54 15.20 -1.67
N VAL A 41 -6.77 15.25 -2.17
CA VAL A 41 -7.91 15.87 -1.47
C VAL A 41 -8.25 15.08 -0.21
N LEU A 42 -8.23 13.75 -0.31
CA LEU A 42 -8.44 12.84 0.82
C LEU A 42 -7.42 13.11 1.94
N ILE A 43 -6.13 13.09 1.60
CA ILE A 43 -5.03 13.29 2.54
C ILE A 43 -5.12 14.69 3.17
N LYS A 44 -5.34 15.74 2.36
CA LYS A 44 -5.51 17.12 2.86
C LYS A 44 -6.67 17.25 3.85
N SER A 45 -7.73 16.46 3.67
CA SER A 45 -8.88 16.48 4.57
C SER A 45 -8.66 15.72 5.88
N ARG A 46 -7.87 14.64 5.85
CA ARG A 46 -7.72 13.69 6.98
C ARG A 46 -6.46 13.88 7.79
N LEU A 47 -5.32 14.15 7.13
CA LEU A 47 -4.02 14.29 7.77
C LEU A 47 -4.03 15.28 8.96
N PRO A 48 -4.68 16.46 8.87
CA PRO A 48 -4.73 17.40 9.99
C PRO A 48 -5.42 16.84 11.23
N ALA A 49 -6.41 15.95 11.08
CA ALA A 49 -7.08 15.34 12.22
C ALA A 49 -6.11 14.45 13.02
N PHE A 50 -5.26 13.68 12.32
CA PHE A 50 -4.30 12.77 12.95
C PHE A 50 -3.06 13.48 13.51
N THR A 51 -2.69 14.65 12.99
CA THR A 51 -1.50 15.40 13.45
C THR A 51 -1.81 16.47 14.48
N LYS A 52 -3.09 16.73 14.78
CA LYS A 52 -3.52 17.76 15.75
C LYS A 52 -3.01 17.49 17.17
N GLU A 53 -2.97 16.22 17.57
CA GLU A 53 -2.53 15.81 18.91
C GLU A 53 -1.18 15.09 18.82
N GLY A 54 -0.20 15.57 19.60
CA GLY A 54 1.14 14.96 19.62
C GLY A 54 1.15 13.49 20.00
N LYS A 55 0.20 13.03 20.83
CA LYS A 55 0.04 11.61 21.19
C LYS A 55 -0.26 10.74 19.96
N ASN A 56 -1.16 11.18 19.09
CA ASN A 56 -1.57 10.42 17.91
C ASN A 56 -0.47 10.44 16.84
N LEU A 57 0.32 11.51 16.78
CA LEU A 57 1.52 11.54 15.95
C LEU A 57 2.54 10.48 16.36
N ILE A 58 2.70 10.24 17.67
CA ILE A 58 3.69 9.28 18.20
C ILE A 58 3.19 7.83 18.14
N PHE A 59 1.96 7.59 18.61
CA PHE A 59 1.42 6.24 18.84
C PHE A 59 0.28 5.84 17.89
N GLY A 60 -0.21 6.76 17.06
CA GLY A 60 -1.38 6.53 16.23
C GLY A 60 -2.67 6.49 17.04
N VAL A 61 -3.78 6.19 16.35
CA VAL A 61 -5.13 6.16 16.94
C VAL A 61 -5.61 4.75 17.28
N GLY A 62 -4.79 3.73 17.00
CA GLY A 62 -5.12 2.33 17.16
C GLY A 62 -5.32 1.60 15.83
N TYR A 63 -5.10 0.28 15.85
CA TYR A 63 -5.11 -0.55 14.65
C TYR A 63 -6.52 -0.94 14.20
N GLY A 64 -6.78 -0.74 12.91
CA GLY A 64 -7.92 -1.33 12.20
C GLY A 64 -8.96 -0.31 11.74
N SER A 65 -9.80 -0.74 10.81
CA SER A 65 -10.80 0.13 10.17
C SER A 65 -11.81 0.74 11.14
N VAL A 66 -12.10 0.07 12.27
CA VAL A 66 -13.04 0.57 13.28
C VAL A 66 -12.45 1.73 14.09
N ALA A 67 -11.18 1.61 14.53
CA ALA A 67 -10.50 2.67 15.29
C ALA A 67 -10.32 3.91 14.42
N TYR A 68 -9.88 3.69 13.17
CA TYR A 68 -9.74 4.73 12.16
C TYR A 68 -11.06 5.47 11.87
N ASP A 69 -12.14 4.72 11.58
CA ASP A 69 -13.45 5.28 11.25
C ASP A 69 -14.03 6.07 12.43
N ARG A 70 -13.96 5.51 13.65
CA ARG A 70 -14.39 6.19 14.88
C ARG A 70 -13.63 7.49 15.09
N TYR A 71 -12.30 7.47 14.96
CA TYR A 71 -11.47 8.66 15.17
C TYR A 71 -11.82 9.81 14.20
N LEU A 72 -12.12 9.47 12.94
CA LEU A 72 -12.53 10.47 11.95
C LEU A 72 -13.90 11.08 12.25
N HIS A 73 -14.85 10.28 12.76
CA HIS A 73 -16.15 10.77 13.23
C HIS A 73 -16.00 11.69 14.44
N ASP A 74 -15.21 11.29 15.44
CA ASP A 74 -14.99 12.07 16.66
C ASP A 74 -14.34 13.44 16.35
N ASN A 75 -13.56 13.52 15.26
CA ASN A 75 -12.94 14.77 14.79
C ASN A 75 -13.74 15.52 13.72
N ASN A 76 -14.99 15.13 13.43
CA ASN A 76 -15.86 15.75 12.43
C ASN A 76 -15.18 15.94 11.06
N THR A 77 -14.41 14.94 10.62
CA THR A 77 -13.64 15.03 9.38
C THR A 77 -14.55 15.06 8.16
N LYS A 78 -14.17 15.81 7.12
CA LYS A 78 -14.94 15.92 5.88
C LYS A 78 -15.16 14.53 5.24
N LYS A 79 -16.41 14.25 4.89
CA LYS A 79 -16.86 12.99 4.25
C LYS A 79 -16.60 13.02 2.75
N VAL A 80 -15.32 13.01 2.36
CA VAL A 80 -14.89 13.09 0.95
C VAL A 80 -15.03 11.75 0.23
N VAL A 81 -14.67 10.64 0.88
CA VAL A 81 -14.75 9.29 0.33
C VAL A 81 -15.22 8.30 1.40
N GLY A 82 -16.28 7.56 1.07
CA GLY A 82 -16.98 6.66 1.98
C GLY A 82 -18.43 6.44 1.55
N ALA A 83 -19.12 5.56 2.25
CA ALA A 83 -20.51 5.19 1.98
C ALA A 83 -21.32 5.07 3.27
N PHE A 84 -22.63 5.28 3.20
CA PHE A 84 -23.50 4.98 4.32
C PHE A 84 -23.64 3.46 4.48
N SER A 85 -23.35 2.94 5.67
CA SER A 85 -23.51 1.53 5.98
C SER A 85 -24.82 1.33 6.75
N GLU A 86 -25.81 0.70 6.13
CA GLU A 86 -27.09 0.38 6.76
C GLU A 86 -26.90 -0.46 8.04
N LYS A 87 -25.94 -1.40 8.02
CA LYS A 87 -25.61 -2.25 9.18
C LYS A 87 -25.11 -1.45 10.38
N LYS A 88 -24.37 -0.37 10.16
CA LYS A 88 -23.82 0.48 11.24
C LYS A 88 -24.67 1.73 11.49
N ASN A 89 -25.72 1.95 10.70
CA ASN A 89 -26.54 3.16 10.67
C ASN A 89 -25.70 4.45 10.67
N ALA A 90 -24.55 4.42 9.99
CA ALA A 90 -23.56 5.49 10.01
C ALA A 90 -22.79 5.56 8.69
N TYR A 91 -22.27 6.74 8.38
CA TYR A 91 -21.31 6.90 7.29
C TYR A 91 -20.01 6.18 7.64
N VAL A 92 -19.45 5.39 6.74
CA VAL A 92 -18.17 4.70 6.92
C VAL A 92 -17.16 5.31 5.97
N PHE A 93 -16.07 5.82 6.53
CA PHE A 93 -14.95 6.33 5.74
C PHE A 93 -14.25 5.17 5.04
N HIS A 94 -14.08 5.26 3.71
CA HIS A 94 -13.24 4.31 3.01
C HIS A 94 -11.77 4.61 3.28
N ASN A 95 -11.00 3.54 3.48
CA ASN A 95 -9.59 3.63 3.78
C ASN A 95 -8.76 3.53 2.49
N ASP A 96 -8.83 4.58 1.68
CA ASP A 96 -8.11 4.70 0.41
C ASP A 96 -6.81 5.54 0.55
N ASP A 97 -6.38 5.78 1.79
CA ASP A 97 -5.13 6.48 2.09
C ASP A 97 -3.91 5.60 1.76
N PRO A 98 -2.82 6.17 1.22
CA PRO A 98 -1.59 5.44 0.97
C PRO A 98 -1.12 4.62 2.17
N PHE A 99 -0.55 3.44 1.92
CA PHE A 99 -0.16 2.49 2.97
C PHE A 99 0.70 3.12 4.08
N PHE A 100 1.71 3.92 3.75
CA PHE A 100 2.57 4.54 4.77
C PHE A 100 1.81 5.53 5.67
N LEU A 101 0.89 6.30 5.09
CA LEU A 101 0.01 7.19 5.85
C LEU A 101 -0.93 6.38 6.74
N ASN A 102 -1.43 5.25 6.24
CA ASN A 102 -2.24 4.35 7.03
C ASN A 102 -1.48 3.78 8.23
N VAL A 103 -0.23 3.31 8.04
CA VAL A 103 0.63 2.87 9.14
C VAL A 103 0.84 3.99 10.15
N PHE A 104 1.10 5.21 9.67
CA PHE A 104 1.24 6.40 10.51
C PHE A 104 -0.04 6.71 11.30
N TYR A 105 -1.22 6.65 10.68
CA TYR A 105 -2.49 6.90 11.38
C TYR A 105 -2.78 5.85 12.45
N ASN A 106 -2.56 4.58 12.15
CA ASN A 106 -2.91 3.48 13.06
C ASN A 106 -1.91 3.31 14.22
N VAL A 107 -0.61 3.43 13.93
CA VAL A 107 0.47 3.05 14.86
C VAL A 107 1.47 4.19 15.11
N GLY A 108 1.27 5.35 14.48
CA GLY A 108 2.10 6.55 14.69
C GLY A 108 3.45 6.48 13.99
N ILE A 109 4.25 7.52 14.24
CA ILE A 109 5.61 7.64 13.67
C ILE A 109 6.54 6.52 14.17
N ILE A 110 6.34 6.04 15.40
CA ILE A 110 7.15 4.95 15.95
C ILE A 110 6.89 3.67 15.15
N GLY A 111 5.63 3.33 14.91
CA GLY A 111 5.27 2.18 14.09
C GLY A 111 5.80 2.29 12.67
N LEU A 112 5.72 3.48 12.06
CA LEU A 112 6.27 3.74 10.73
C LEU A 112 7.80 3.55 10.69
N ILE A 113 8.52 4.06 11.68
CA ILE A 113 9.98 3.91 11.77
C ILE A 113 10.36 2.43 11.91
N LEU A 114 9.68 1.70 12.80
CA LEU A 114 9.91 0.26 12.99
C LEU A 114 9.64 -0.54 11.71
N PHE A 115 8.56 -0.19 10.98
CA PHE A 115 8.27 -0.75 9.68
C PHE A 115 9.42 -0.51 8.70
N CYS A 116 9.88 0.74 8.57
CA CYS A 116 11.00 1.09 7.68
C CYS A 116 12.28 0.33 8.06
N ILE A 117 12.65 0.28 9.34
CA ILE A 117 13.82 -0.46 9.82
C ILE A 117 13.71 -1.94 9.44
N THR A 118 12.56 -2.56 9.71
CA THR A 118 12.30 -3.98 9.39
C THR A 118 12.40 -4.22 7.89
N PHE A 119 11.82 -3.34 7.07
CA PHE A 119 11.91 -3.41 5.62
C PHE A 119 13.38 -3.32 5.13
N PHE A 120 14.16 -2.37 5.65
CA PHE A 120 15.57 -2.22 5.27
C PHE A 120 16.41 -3.42 5.69
N ILE A 121 16.18 -4.00 6.86
CA ILE A 121 16.87 -5.22 7.31
C ILE A 121 16.57 -6.37 6.35
N ASN A 122 15.29 -6.61 6.02
CA ASN A 122 14.90 -7.65 5.07
C ASN A 122 15.56 -7.46 3.71
N ILE A 123 15.50 -6.25 3.14
CA ILE A 123 16.13 -5.95 1.85
C ILE A 123 17.64 -6.21 1.90
N LYS A 124 18.32 -5.81 2.99
CA LYS A 124 19.76 -6.04 3.15
C LYS A 124 20.09 -7.54 3.16
N ASP A 125 19.34 -8.33 3.91
CA ASP A 125 19.58 -9.76 4.02
C ASP A 125 19.27 -10.48 2.71
N LEU A 126 18.22 -10.05 2.01
CA LEU A 126 17.80 -10.59 0.72
C LEU A 126 18.86 -10.29 -0.37
N ILE A 127 19.42 -9.07 -0.39
CA ILE A 127 20.55 -8.71 -1.27
C ILE A 127 21.79 -9.55 -0.95
N LYS A 128 22.12 -9.73 0.34
CA LYS A 128 23.26 -10.56 0.76
C LYS A 128 23.11 -11.99 0.26
N ASN A 129 21.92 -12.59 0.40
CA ASN A 129 21.67 -13.95 -0.04
C ASN A 129 21.63 -14.10 -1.56
N ILE A 130 21.15 -13.09 -2.30
CA ILE A 130 21.29 -13.08 -3.76
C ILE A 130 22.77 -13.14 -4.17
N ARG A 131 23.64 -12.39 -3.49
CA ARG A 131 25.09 -12.39 -3.80
C ARG A 131 25.76 -13.74 -3.51
N ILE A 132 25.32 -14.44 -2.46
CA ILE A 132 25.91 -15.73 -2.04
C ILE A 132 25.33 -16.89 -2.84
N GLU A 133 24.01 -17.06 -2.83
CA GLU A 133 23.33 -18.24 -3.37
C GLU A 133 22.97 -18.12 -4.86
N LYS A 134 22.96 -16.90 -5.42
CA LYS A 134 22.54 -16.60 -6.80
C LYS A 134 21.18 -17.21 -7.18
N ASN A 135 20.29 -17.35 -6.20
CA ASN A 135 18.97 -17.93 -6.40
C ASN A 135 18.04 -16.94 -7.12
N ILE A 136 17.48 -17.37 -8.27
CA ILE A 136 16.55 -16.56 -9.07
C ILE A 136 15.27 -16.20 -8.29
N LEU A 137 14.85 -17.04 -7.35
CA LEU A 137 13.70 -16.76 -6.50
C LEU A 137 13.93 -15.57 -5.59
N ASN A 138 15.15 -15.44 -5.02
CA ASN A 138 15.49 -14.30 -4.18
C ASN A 138 15.51 -13.00 -5.01
N VAL A 139 16.00 -13.05 -6.25
CA VAL A 139 15.93 -11.90 -7.16
C VAL A 139 14.48 -11.50 -7.44
N GLY A 140 13.61 -12.49 -7.67
CA GLY A 140 12.16 -12.28 -7.82
C GLY A 140 11.53 -11.64 -6.58
N LEU A 141 11.86 -12.14 -5.38
CA LEU A 141 11.38 -11.56 -4.12
C LEU A 141 11.86 -10.12 -3.90
N LEU A 142 13.12 -9.81 -4.27
CA LEU A 142 13.65 -8.46 -4.19
C LEU A 142 12.89 -7.50 -5.11
N ALA A 143 12.78 -7.87 -6.39
CA ALA A 143 12.12 -7.06 -7.40
C ALA A 143 10.65 -6.83 -7.04
N SER A 144 9.96 -7.89 -6.61
CA SER A 144 8.58 -7.79 -6.15
C SER A 144 8.46 -6.93 -4.89
N SER A 145 9.36 -7.07 -3.90
CA SER A 145 9.32 -6.24 -2.69
C SER A 145 9.52 -4.76 -2.99
N ILE A 146 10.44 -4.42 -3.91
CA ILE A 146 10.65 -3.03 -4.36
C ILE A 146 9.41 -2.52 -5.09
N GLY A 147 8.94 -3.25 -6.12
CA GLY A 147 7.75 -2.84 -6.88
C GLY A 147 6.51 -2.70 -6.00
N TYR A 148 6.37 -3.55 -5.00
CA TYR A 148 5.20 -3.56 -4.12
C TYR A 148 5.29 -2.46 -3.06
N PHE A 149 6.32 -2.47 -2.21
CA PHE A 149 6.40 -1.55 -1.07
C PHE A 149 6.89 -0.15 -1.43
N LEU A 150 7.78 -0.03 -2.42
CA LEU A 150 8.38 1.27 -2.77
C LEU A 150 7.72 1.94 -3.98
N VAL A 151 6.90 1.24 -4.76
CA VAL A 151 6.16 1.85 -5.87
C VAL A 151 4.67 1.83 -5.62
N TYR A 152 4.07 0.65 -5.43
CA TYR A 152 2.61 0.53 -5.29
C TYR A 152 2.09 1.14 -3.97
N CYS A 153 2.69 0.78 -2.83
CA CYS A 153 2.28 1.26 -1.50
C CYS A 153 2.45 2.77 -1.27
N LEU A 154 3.16 3.48 -2.15
CA LEU A 154 3.21 4.96 -2.10
C LEU A 154 1.88 5.60 -2.47
N PHE A 155 1.02 4.90 -3.22
CA PHE A 155 -0.21 5.47 -3.78
C PHE A 155 -1.47 4.72 -3.37
N GLU A 156 -1.34 3.47 -2.95
CA GLU A 156 -2.47 2.58 -2.68
C GLU A 156 -2.45 2.03 -1.25
N PHE A 157 -3.65 1.86 -0.70
CA PHE A 157 -3.84 1.15 0.56
C PHE A 157 -3.73 -0.35 0.34
N ILE A 158 -3.01 -1.05 1.21
CA ILE A 158 -2.89 -2.50 1.19
C ILE A 158 -2.91 -3.07 2.61
N PHE A 159 -3.39 -4.31 2.70
CA PHE A 159 -3.36 -5.10 3.92
C PHE A 159 -1.92 -5.40 4.37
N LEU A 160 -1.63 -5.06 5.62
CA LEU A 160 -0.37 -5.34 6.31
C LEU A 160 -0.03 -6.85 6.30
N ASP A 161 -1.04 -7.71 6.15
CA ASP A 161 -0.91 -9.16 5.98
C ASP A 161 0.00 -9.55 4.81
N ILE A 162 0.01 -8.77 3.72
CA ILE A 162 0.87 -9.04 2.56
C ILE A 162 2.33 -8.73 2.89
N PHE A 163 2.59 -7.69 3.69
CA PHE A 163 3.94 -7.41 4.20
C PHE A 163 4.43 -8.52 5.13
N ILE A 164 3.58 -9.00 6.03
CA ILE A 164 3.90 -10.13 6.91
C ILE A 164 4.21 -11.37 6.08
N LEU A 165 3.41 -11.68 5.06
CA LEU A 165 3.65 -12.80 4.15
C LEU A 165 5.02 -12.68 3.46
N TYR A 166 5.37 -11.50 2.95
CA TYR A 166 6.69 -11.26 2.34
C TYR A 166 7.84 -11.44 3.33
N ASN A 167 7.67 -10.96 4.57
CA ASN A 167 8.65 -11.15 5.64
C ASN A 167 8.82 -12.63 6.00
N ILE A 168 7.73 -13.37 6.13
CA ILE A 168 7.76 -14.81 6.42
C ILE A 168 8.41 -15.59 5.28
N LEU A 169 8.06 -15.30 4.02
CA LEU A 169 8.68 -15.93 2.86
C LEU A 169 10.17 -15.63 2.83
N THR A 170 10.55 -14.37 3.03
CA THR A 170 11.95 -13.96 3.14
C THR A 170 12.63 -14.75 4.25
N ALA A 171 12.07 -14.81 5.46
CA ALA A 171 12.64 -15.57 6.57
C ALA A 171 12.78 -17.06 6.26
N ILE A 172 11.81 -17.70 5.61
CA ILE A 172 11.85 -19.13 5.24
C ILE A 172 12.97 -19.38 4.22
N PHE A 173 13.04 -18.56 3.16
CA PHE A 173 14.01 -18.74 2.07
C PHE A 173 15.42 -18.33 2.45
N ILE A 174 15.58 -17.28 3.26
CA ILE A 174 16.86 -16.85 3.80
C ILE A 174 17.39 -17.86 4.81
N ASN A 175 16.53 -18.38 5.70
CA ASN A 175 17.05 -19.20 6.76
C ASN A 175 17.29 -20.65 6.37
N ARG A 176 16.42 -21.38 5.64
CA ARG A 176 16.46 -22.87 5.67
C ARG A 176 16.67 -23.47 7.10
N VAL A 177 16.51 -22.69 8.17
CA VAL A 177 16.84 -23.06 9.56
C VAL A 177 15.66 -23.82 10.16
N LEU A 178 14.43 -23.55 9.73
CA LEU A 178 13.24 -24.27 10.20
C LEU A 178 13.11 -25.68 9.61
N THR A 179 13.94 -26.05 8.63
CA THR A 179 13.90 -27.37 7.96
C THR A 179 15.20 -28.14 8.04
N LYS A 180 16.19 -27.70 8.83
CA LYS A 180 17.27 -28.60 9.26
C LYS A 180 16.75 -29.46 10.41
N LYS A 181 16.06 -30.54 10.06
CA LYS A 181 16.09 -31.79 10.84
C LYS A 181 17.22 -32.65 10.30
#